data_AF-A0A945XXH6-F1
#
_entry.id   AF-A0A945XXH6-F1
#
_cell.length_a   1.000
_cell.length_b   1.000
_cell.length_c   1.000
_cell.angle_alpha   90.00
_cell.angle_beta   90.00
_cell.angle_gamma   90.00
#
_symmetry.space_group_name_H-M   'P 1'
#
loop_
_entity.id
_entity.type
_entity.pdbx_description
1 polymer ?
#
loop_
_entity_poly.entity_id
_entity_poly.type
_entity_poly.pdbx_seq_one_letter_code
_entity_poly.pdbx_strand_id
1 'polypeptide(L)'
;MSKIAIILHAEPGTHDSLGRALHALLYSKELNEEGHEVKLIFDGGGTKWIEEFSKEHKMTPLYQTLKSDGIISGVCDHCVTAFGVEKDLVRKEGLPLVSEYNGHPSIAKLVSSGFQIITL
;
A
#
# COMPACT_ATOMS: atom_id res chain seq x y z
N MET A 1 -9.59 10.95 16.76
CA MET A 1 -8.66 10.06 16.06
C MET A 1 -9.44 8.96 15.38
N SER A 2 -9.26 8.79 14.08
CA SER A 2 -9.92 7.76 13.27
C SER A 2 -8.92 6.67 12.88
N LYS A 3 -9.43 5.51 12.46
CA LYS A 3 -8.62 4.46 11.82
C LYS A 3 -8.93 4.44 10.33
N ILE A 4 -7.92 4.56 9.48
CA ILE A 4 -8.09 4.63 8.03
C ILE A 4 -7.18 3.61 7.34
N ALA A 5 -7.78 2.79 6.49
CA ALA A 5 -7.07 1.87 5.61
C ALA A 5 -7.18 2.39 4.18
N ILE A 6 -6.05 2.74 3.60
CA ILE A 6 -5.94 3.12 2.19
C ILE A 6 -5.47 1.89 1.43
N ILE A 7 -6.23 1.49 0.42
CA ILE A 7 -5.93 0.34 -0.43
C ILE A 7 -5.67 0.85 -1.85
N LEU A 8 -4.43 0.72 -2.30
CA LEU A 8 -4.04 1.05 -3.66
C LEU A 8 -4.19 -0.18 -4.55
N HIS A 9 -5.14 -0.13 -5.48
CA HIS A 9 -5.38 -1.15 -6.50
C HIS A 9 -4.82 -0.76 -7.88
N ALA A 10 -4.64 0.54 -8.11
CA ALA A 10 -4.27 1.07 -9.43
C ALA A 10 -2.89 0.61 -9.90
N GLU A 11 -2.82 0.03 -11.09
CA GLU A 11 -1.59 -0.43 -11.73
C GLU A 11 -0.79 0.73 -12.38
N PRO A 12 0.55 0.75 -12.32
CA PRO A 12 1.35 1.68 -13.10
C PRO A 12 1.04 1.62 -14.61
N GLY A 13 1.18 2.75 -15.31
CA GLY A 13 1.10 2.78 -16.78
C GLY A 13 0.22 3.88 -17.38
N THR A 14 -0.52 4.63 -16.55
CA THR A 14 -1.34 5.77 -17.00
C THR A 14 -1.12 6.99 -16.12
N HIS A 15 -1.52 8.17 -16.61
CA HIS A 15 -1.47 9.39 -15.81
C HIS A 15 -2.43 9.33 -14.61
N ASP A 16 -3.63 8.77 -14.81
CA ASP A 16 -4.63 8.58 -13.75
C ASP A 16 -4.10 7.64 -12.65
N SER A 17 -3.50 6.51 -13.03
CA SER A 17 -2.96 5.56 -12.06
C SER A 17 -1.74 6.06 -11.32
N LEU A 18 -0.88 6.87 -11.97
CA LEU A 18 0.13 7.63 -11.26
C LEU A 18 -0.52 8.55 -10.22
N GLY A 19 -1.52 9.34 -10.61
CA GLY A 19 -2.26 10.22 -9.70
C GLY A 19 -2.79 9.47 -8.47
N ARG A 20 -3.44 8.32 -8.65
CA ARG A 20 -3.95 7.47 -7.57
C ARG A 20 -2.85 6.99 -6.63
N ALA A 21 -1.72 6.53 -7.16
CA ALA A 21 -0.58 6.08 -6.36
C ALA A 21 0.05 7.22 -5.56
N LEU A 22 0.20 8.40 -6.16
CA LEU A 22 0.68 9.61 -5.48
C LEU A 22 -0.21 9.98 -4.30
N HIS A 23 -1.53 10.00 -4.52
CA HIS A 23 -2.49 10.35 -3.48
C HIS A 23 -2.59 9.29 -2.39
N ALA A 24 -2.39 8.00 -2.71
CA ALA A 24 -2.33 6.97 -1.68
C ALA A 24 -1.20 7.21 -0.68
N LEU A 25 -0.02 7.61 -1.16
CA LEU A 25 1.10 8.00 -0.29
C LEU A 25 0.82 9.31 0.45
N LEU A 26 0.30 10.34 -0.24
CA LEU A 26 0.06 11.65 0.36
C LEU A 26 -1.03 11.61 1.45
N TYR A 27 -2.16 10.96 1.18
CA TYR A 27 -3.23 10.80 2.17
C TYR A 27 -2.73 10.01 3.36
N SER A 28 -1.92 8.97 3.12
CA SER A 28 -1.33 8.19 4.21
C SER A 28 -0.45 9.04 5.12
N LYS A 29 0.35 9.94 4.53
CA LYS A 29 1.20 10.87 5.27
C LYS A 29 0.38 11.88 6.07
N GLU A 30 -0.52 12.59 5.41
CA GLU A 30 -1.34 13.64 6.03
C GLU A 30 -2.16 13.08 7.20
N LEU A 31 -2.85 11.96 6.99
CA LEU A 31 -3.65 11.33 8.04
C LEU A 31 -2.78 10.91 9.25
N ASN A 32 -1.56 10.44 9.00
CA ASN A 32 -0.62 10.08 10.06
C ASN A 32 -0.10 11.33 10.81
N GLU A 33 0.19 12.44 10.10
CA GLU A 33 0.61 13.71 10.70
C GLU A 33 -0.49 14.32 11.59
N GLU A 34 -1.76 14.14 11.22
CA GLU A 34 -2.93 14.51 12.02
C GLU A 34 -3.26 13.47 13.12
N GLY A 35 -2.39 12.46 13.31
CA GLY A 35 -2.41 11.47 14.38
C GLY A 35 -3.48 10.39 14.25
N HIS A 36 -4.02 10.18 13.05
CA HIS A 36 -4.87 9.01 12.79
C HIS A 36 -4.06 7.72 12.73
N GLU A 37 -4.73 6.58 12.98
CA GLU A 37 -4.13 5.27 12.76
C GLU A 37 -4.30 4.90 11.29
N VAL A 38 -3.19 4.84 10.56
CA VAL A 38 -3.20 4.68 9.10
C VAL A 38 -2.59 3.35 8.69
N LYS A 39 -3.24 2.68 7.75
CA LYS A 39 -2.72 1.50 7.06
C LYS A 39 -2.76 1.72 5.55
N LEU A 40 -1.59 1.78 4.93
CA LEU A 40 -1.48 1.68 3.48
C LEU A 40 -1.27 0.22 3.09
N ILE A 41 -2.10 -0.27 2.16
CA ILE A 41 -2.05 -1.64 1.64
C ILE A 41 -1.94 -1.57 0.11
N PHE A 42 -0.95 -2.27 -0.44
CA PHE A 42 -0.81 -2.47 -1.88
C PHE A 42 -1.51 -3.78 -2.27
N ASP A 43 -2.56 -3.68 -3.08
CA ASP A 43 -3.37 -4.81 -3.54
C ASP A 43 -3.59 -4.71 -5.06
N GLY A 44 -4.06 -5.78 -5.69
CA GLY A 44 -4.24 -5.86 -7.15
C GLY A 44 -3.00 -5.38 -7.92
N GLY A 45 -3.24 -4.55 -8.94
CA GLY A 45 -2.16 -3.95 -9.73
C GLY A 45 -1.31 -2.93 -8.96
N GLY A 46 -1.78 -2.47 -7.81
CA GLY A 46 -1.05 -1.60 -6.91
C GLY A 46 0.27 -2.20 -6.43
N THR A 47 0.33 -3.53 -6.32
CA THR A 47 1.56 -4.27 -5.94
C THR A 47 2.76 -3.95 -6.83
N LYS A 48 2.54 -3.58 -8.11
CA LYS A 48 3.61 -3.21 -9.04
C LYS A 48 4.30 -1.87 -8.69
N TRP A 49 3.67 -1.01 -7.89
CA TRP A 49 4.31 0.22 -7.43
C TRP A 49 5.47 -0.03 -6.47
N ILE A 50 5.54 -1.22 -5.85
CA ILE A 50 6.71 -1.58 -5.02
C ILE A 50 7.98 -1.55 -5.87
N GLU A 51 7.96 -2.09 -7.09
CA GLU A 51 9.09 -2.02 -8.02
C GLU A 51 9.44 -0.59 -8.41
N GLU A 52 8.43 0.21 -8.73
CA GLU A 52 8.62 1.57 -9.21
C GLU A 52 9.17 2.50 -8.12
N PHE A 53 8.69 2.38 -6.87
CA PHE A 53 9.18 3.20 -5.76
C PHE A 53 10.50 2.69 -5.16
N SER A 54 10.85 1.43 -5.39
CA SER A 54 12.17 0.88 -5.02
C SER A 54 13.28 1.36 -5.96
N LYS A 55 12.93 1.80 -7.17
CA LYS A 55 13.84 2.48 -8.12
C LYS A 55 13.90 3.99 -7.80
N GLU A 56 14.67 4.72 -8.59
CA GLU A 56 14.72 6.18 -8.50
C GLU A 56 13.43 6.80 -9.05
N HIS A 57 12.52 7.16 -8.15
CA HIS A 57 11.26 7.83 -8.45
C HIS A 57 11.12 9.11 -7.63
N LYS A 58 10.39 10.11 -8.14
CA LYS A 58 10.17 11.38 -7.41
C LYS A 58 9.53 11.20 -6.04
N MET A 59 8.78 10.11 -5.87
CA MET A 59 8.11 9.76 -4.61
C MET A 59 8.87 8.78 -3.74
N THR A 60 10.04 8.29 -4.18
CA THR A 60 10.86 7.39 -3.37
C THR A 60 11.11 7.95 -1.97
N PRO A 61 11.39 9.26 -1.75
CA PRO A 61 11.53 9.81 -0.40
C PRO A 61 10.28 9.61 0.46
N LEU A 62 9.09 9.90 -0.07
CA LEU A 62 7.83 9.75 0.65
C LEU A 62 7.52 8.28 0.95
N TYR A 63 7.71 7.41 -0.03
CA TYR A 63 7.53 5.96 0.13
C TYR A 63 8.46 5.41 1.23
N GLN A 64 9.74 5.82 1.26
CA GLN A 64 10.69 5.39 2.30
C GLN A 64 10.31 5.91 3.69
N THR A 65 9.77 7.14 3.81
CA THR A 65 9.23 7.65 5.07
C THR A 65 8.07 6.80 5.56
N LEU A 66 7.04 6.58 4.73
CA LEU A 66 5.87 5.78 5.11
C LEU A 66 6.22 4.33 5.45
N LYS A 67 7.24 3.78 4.77
CA LYS A 67 7.79 2.47 5.09
C LYS A 67 8.45 2.45 6.46
N SER A 68 9.30 3.43 6.75
CA SER A 68 10.03 3.55 8.02
C SER A 68 9.09 3.81 9.20
N ASP A 69 8.00 4.53 8.97
CA ASP A 69 6.96 4.82 9.95
C ASP A 69 6.01 3.63 10.19
N GLY A 70 6.18 2.53 9.44
CA GLY A 70 5.33 1.34 9.57
C GLY A 70 3.90 1.51 9.02
N ILE A 71 3.65 2.59 8.26
CA ILE A 71 2.34 2.89 7.68
C ILE A 71 2.03 1.95 6.52
N ILE A 72 3.05 1.52 5.76
CA ILE A 72 2.91 0.46 4.76
C ILE A 72 2.73 -0.87 5.48
N SER A 73 1.46 -1.21 5.68
CA SER A 73 1.03 -2.31 6.55
C SER A 73 0.86 -3.64 5.82
N GLY A 74 0.88 -3.64 4.49
CA GLY A 74 0.70 -4.85 3.70
C GLY A 74 0.92 -4.70 2.21
N VAL A 75 1.48 -5.74 1.60
CA VAL A 75 1.45 -6.01 0.17
C VAL A 75 0.74 -7.35 -0.03
N CYS A 76 -0.31 -7.41 -0.83
CA CYS A 76 -1.08 -8.64 -1.02
C CYS A 76 -0.20 -9.76 -1.62
N ASP A 77 -0.08 -10.89 -0.90
CA ASP A 77 0.79 -12.00 -1.29
C ASP A 77 0.36 -12.68 -2.59
N HIS A 78 -0.95 -12.88 -2.77
CA HIS A 78 -1.49 -13.44 -4.00
C HIS A 78 -1.27 -12.49 -5.19
N CYS A 79 -1.56 -11.20 -5.01
CA CYS A 79 -1.46 -10.21 -6.08
C CYS A 79 -0.02 -9.98 -6.53
N VAL A 80 0.97 -10.04 -5.63
CA VAL A 80 2.39 -9.98 -6.01
C VAL A 80 2.71 -11.01 -7.09
N THR A 81 2.31 -12.27 -6.89
CA THR A 81 2.50 -13.32 -7.92
C THR A 81 1.63 -13.10 -9.14
N ALA A 82 0.36 -12.75 -8.96
CA ALA A 82 -0.58 -12.59 -10.08
C ALA A 82 -0.20 -11.45 -11.04
N PHE A 83 0.44 -10.38 -10.53
CA PHE A 83 0.87 -9.22 -11.30
C PHE A 83 2.36 -9.25 -11.69
N GLY A 84 3.05 -10.37 -11.44
CA GLY A 84 4.43 -10.58 -11.89
C GLY A 84 5.48 -9.81 -11.08
N VAL A 85 5.18 -9.45 -9.84
CA VAL A 85 6.13 -8.83 -8.91
C VAL A 85 6.88 -9.93 -8.16
N GLU A 86 8.18 -9.76 -7.99
CA GLU A 86 9.00 -10.72 -7.26
C GLU A 86 8.77 -10.62 -5.74
N LYS A 87 8.36 -11.73 -5.10
CA LYS A 87 8.18 -11.76 -3.63
C LYS A 87 9.45 -11.40 -2.87
N ASP A 88 10.62 -11.76 -3.42
CA ASP A 88 11.91 -11.43 -2.81
C ASP A 88 12.23 -9.94 -2.85
N LEU A 89 11.71 -9.19 -3.83
CA LEU A 89 11.81 -7.73 -3.82
C LEU A 89 11.02 -7.16 -2.63
N VAL A 90 9.77 -7.59 -2.44
CA VAL A 90 8.92 -7.12 -1.33
C VAL A 90 9.59 -7.40 0.02
N ARG A 91 10.18 -8.59 0.17
CA ARG A 91 10.95 -8.97 1.36
C ARG A 91 12.21 -8.13 1.54
N LYS A 92 12.96 -7.87 0.46
CA LYS A 92 14.18 -7.03 0.48
C LYS A 92 13.85 -5.59 0.87
N GLU A 93 12.70 -5.08 0.43
CA GLU A 93 12.20 -3.78 0.86
C GLU A 93 11.78 -3.75 2.33
N GLY A 94 11.66 -4.90 2.99
CA GLY A 94 11.24 -5.01 4.38
C GLY A 94 9.73 -4.90 4.58
N LEU A 95 8.94 -5.12 3.52
CA LEU A 95 7.49 -4.98 3.56
C LEU A 95 6.79 -6.30 3.90
N PRO A 96 5.68 -6.25 4.68
CA PRO A 96 4.92 -7.43 5.03
C PRO A 96 4.09 -7.94 3.84
N LEU A 97 4.27 -9.21 3.50
CA LEU A 97 3.37 -9.93 2.60
C LEU A 97 2.12 -10.36 3.39
N VAL A 98 0.94 -9.96 2.93
CA VAL A 98 -0.35 -10.22 3.60
C VAL A 98 -1.13 -11.26 2.82
N SER A 99 -1.50 -12.34 3.52
CA SER A 99 -2.25 -13.48 2.99
C SER A 99 -3.27 -13.91 4.06
N GLU A 100 -4.48 -13.36 4.01
CA GLU A 100 -5.51 -13.58 5.04
C GLU A 100 -6.75 -14.27 4.45
N TYR A 101 -7.59 -13.55 3.70
CA TYR A 101 -8.80 -14.10 3.11
C TYR A 101 -8.53 -14.59 1.69
N ASN A 102 -8.54 -15.91 1.48
CA ASN A 102 -8.23 -16.54 0.18
C ASN A 102 -6.90 -16.06 -0.45
N GLY A 103 -5.89 -15.75 0.38
CA GLY A 103 -4.60 -15.23 -0.09
C GLY A 103 -4.51 -13.70 -0.23
N HIS A 104 -5.59 -12.98 0.08
CA HIS A 104 -5.68 -11.52 0.01
C HIS A 104 -5.81 -10.87 1.38
N PRO A 105 -5.60 -9.54 1.51
CA PRO A 105 -5.93 -8.78 2.71
C PRO A 105 -7.40 -8.97 3.11
N SER A 106 -7.66 -9.15 4.41
CA SER A 106 -9.03 -9.31 4.90
C SER A 106 -9.68 -7.95 5.14
N ILE A 107 -10.50 -7.53 4.18
CA ILE A 107 -11.33 -6.32 4.30
C ILE A 107 -12.27 -6.41 5.51
N ALA A 108 -12.87 -7.59 5.74
CA ALA A 108 -13.74 -7.83 6.89
C ALA A 108 -12.99 -7.61 8.22
N LYS A 109 -11.72 -8.04 8.30
CA LYS A 109 -10.88 -7.81 9.48
C LYS A 109 -10.61 -6.32 9.70
N LEU A 110 -10.30 -5.56 8.63
CA LEU A 110 -10.11 -4.10 8.72
C LEU A 110 -11.38 -3.41 9.24
N VAL A 111 -12.54 -3.71 8.65
CA VAL A 111 -13.83 -3.15 9.08
C VAL A 111 -14.15 -3.51 10.53
N SER A 112 -14.00 -4.78 10.92
CA SER A 112 -14.23 -5.23 12.30
C SER A 112 -13.27 -4.58 13.31
N SER A 113 -12.10 -4.15 12.84
CA SER A 113 -11.10 -3.44 13.63
C SER A 113 -11.34 -1.91 13.68
N GLY A 114 -12.44 -1.44 13.08
CA GLY A 114 -12.86 -0.03 13.09
C GLY A 114 -12.24 0.84 12.00
N PHE A 115 -11.57 0.25 10.99
CA PHE A 115 -11.00 1.01 9.88
C PHE A 115 -12.07 1.48 8.89
N GLN A 116 -12.03 2.77 8.56
CA GLN A 116 -12.66 3.33 7.37
C GLN A 116 -11.78 3.02 6.16
N ILE A 117 -12.40 2.64 5.04
CA ILE A 117 -11.66 2.19 3.85
C ILE A 117 -11.73 3.25 2.75
N ILE A 118 -10.56 3.60 2.22
CA ILE A 118 -10.38 4.42 1.03
C ILE A 118 -9.70 3.55 -0.02
N THR A 119 -10.29 3.46 -1.22
CA THR A 119 -9.70 2.69 -2.33
C THR A 119 -9.22 3.64 -3.42
N LEU A 120 -7.98 3.43 -3.88
CA LEU A 120 -7.35 4.24 -4.92
C LEU A 120 -6.89 3.39 -6.09
#